data_AF-A0A286URQ1-F1
#
_entry.id   AF-A0A286URQ1-F1
#
_cell.length_a   1.000
_cell.length_b   1.000
_cell.length_c   1.000
_cell.angle_alpha   90.00
_cell.angle_beta   90.00
_cell.angle_gamma   90.00
#
_symmetry.space_group_name_H-M   'P 1'
#
loop_
_entity.id
_entity.type
_entity.pdbx_description
1 polymer ?
#
loop_
_entity_poly.entity_id
_entity_poly.type
_entity_poly.pdbx_seq_one_letter_code
_entity_poly.pdbx_strand_id
1 'polypeptide(L)'
;MTQGAEKYTLDPRTLLGSTPKADALRTYLEQLSAHTSCTQLPSPDIKVYQDVIYYNYYPLGLSLMFVAQDGSKSLKNVDPQSDLLVLDSIDIYNPEGPSKSASSKPSSDSQEYQLYPTFPLILSLLPSKEASSPRADTFSLTAASTGKEVISALGEPDRKGGGAGPSSGSINIWTEWTRDGIMVEFGGSDARGPQAWERGKEAKWKVLTLFRSKG
;
A
#
# COMPACT_ATOMS: atom_id res chain seq x y z
N MET A 1 -3.51 32.82 -18.85
CA MET A 1 -4.43 32.32 -17.81
C MET A 1 -4.40 30.80 -17.89
N THR A 2 -3.46 30.18 -17.18
CA THR A 2 -3.35 28.73 -17.07
C THR A 2 -4.29 28.30 -15.94
N GLN A 3 -5.45 27.75 -16.30
CA GLN A 3 -6.27 27.01 -15.35
C GLN A 3 -5.43 25.85 -14.83
N GLY A 4 -5.11 25.88 -13.53
CA GLY A 4 -4.45 24.77 -12.86
C GLY A 4 -5.37 23.56 -12.94
N ALA A 5 -4.95 22.55 -13.71
CA ALA A 5 -5.57 21.24 -13.64
C ALA A 5 -5.41 20.77 -12.18
N GLU A 6 -6.51 20.69 -11.45
CA GLU A 6 -6.55 19.95 -10.20
C GLU A 6 -6.08 18.53 -10.51
N LYS A 7 -4.84 18.21 -10.12
CA LYS A 7 -4.30 16.86 -10.19
C LYS A 7 -5.02 16.04 -9.12
N TYR A 8 -6.26 15.64 -9.39
CA TYR A 8 -6.91 14.60 -8.60
C TYR A 8 -6.12 13.33 -8.83
N THR A 9 -5.34 12.94 -7.82
CA THR A 9 -4.79 11.60 -7.73
C THR A 9 -5.96 10.63 -7.67
N LEU A 10 -6.08 9.75 -8.65
CA LEU A 10 -7.07 8.68 -8.65
C LEU A 10 -6.91 7.86 -7.37
N ASP A 11 -8.00 7.68 -6.62
CA ASP A 11 -8.04 6.76 -5.48
C ASP A 11 -7.82 5.33 -6.00
N PRO A 12 -6.69 4.67 -5.70
CA PRO A 12 -6.35 3.38 -6.30
C PRO A 12 -7.37 2.28 -5.99
N ARG A 13 -8.20 2.47 -4.94
CA ARG A 13 -9.27 1.52 -4.60
C ARG A 13 -10.31 1.37 -5.71
N THR A 14 -10.45 2.34 -6.62
CA THR A 14 -11.35 2.19 -7.78
C THR A 14 -10.92 1.07 -8.72
N LEU A 15 -9.69 0.57 -8.61
CA LEU A 15 -9.16 -0.53 -9.41
C LEU A 15 -9.44 -1.90 -8.78
N LEU A 16 -9.74 -1.96 -7.48
CA LEU A 16 -10.04 -3.21 -6.79
C LEU A 16 -11.24 -3.90 -7.46
N GLY A 17 -11.15 -5.21 -7.68
CA GLY A 17 -12.15 -5.93 -8.46
C GLY A 17 -11.82 -6.05 -9.96
N SER A 18 -10.78 -5.37 -10.46
CA SER A 18 -10.38 -5.45 -11.87
C SER A 18 -9.61 -6.73 -12.17
N THR A 19 -9.69 -7.22 -13.41
CA THR A 19 -8.83 -8.30 -13.90
C THR A 19 -7.42 -7.77 -14.23
N PRO A 20 -6.38 -8.63 -14.34
CA PRO A 20 -5.04 -8.22 -14.75
C PRO A 20 -4.99 -7.47 -16.08
N LYS A 21 -5.97 -7.70 -16.97
CA LYS A 21 -6.06 -7.11 -18.32
C LYS A 21 -6.94 -5.86 -18.39
N ALA A 22 -7.52 -5.41 -17.28
CA ALA A 22 -8.42 -4.27 -17.30
C ALA A 22 -7.72 -2.99 -17.79
N ASP A 23 -8.32 -2.28 -18.75
CA ASP A 23 -7.78 -1.04 -19.32
C ASP A 23 -7.58 0.06 -18.25
N ALA A 24 -8.45 0.09 -17.25
CA ALA A 24 -8.33 1.02 -16.12
C ALA A 24 -7.04 0.79 -15.32
N LEU A 25 -6.66 -0.47 -15.11
CA LEU A 25 -5.43 -0.83 -14.40
C LEU A 25 -4.20 -0.43 -15.21
N ARG A 26 -4.19 -0.74 -16.51
CA ARG A 26 -3.12 -0.32 -17.42
C ARG A 26 -2.97 1.20 -17.45
N THR A 27 -4.08 1.92 -17.61
CA THR A 27 -4.11 3.38 -17.64
C THR A 27 -3.52 3.98 -16.37
N TYR A 28 -3.90 3.44 -15.20
CA TYR A 28 -3.36 3.87 -13.92
C TYR A 28 -1.84 3.64 -13.83
N LEU A 29 -1.36 2.47 -14.22
CA LEU A 29 0.08 2.15 -14.19
C LEU A 29 0.89 3.05 -15.16
N GLU A 30 0.35 3.34 -16.34
CA GLU A 30 0.97 4.26 -17.30
C GLU A 30 1.04 5.70 -16.74
N GLN A 31 -0.02 6.16 -16.07
CA GLN A 31 -0.04 7.46 -15.38
C GLN A 31 0.97 7.53 -14.23
N LEU A 32 1.12 6.45 -13.45
CA LEU A 32 2.15 6.37 -12.41
C LEU A 32 3.55 6.41 -13.01
N SER A 33 3.79 5.63 -14.07
CA SER A 33 5.07 5.58 -14.75
C SER A 33 5.51 6.96 -15.26
N ALA A 34 4.58 7.79 -15.73
CA ALA A 34 4.85 9.16 -16.17
C ALA A 34 5.37 10.09 -15.06
N HIS A 35 5.21 9.72 -13.79
CA HIS A 35 5.74 10.46 -12.63
C HIS A 35 7.07 9.89 -12.12
N THR A 36 7.60 8.86 -12.78
CA THR A 36 8.91 8.26 -12.46
C THR A 36 9.93 8.60 -13.55
N SER A 37 11.18 8.21 -13.33
CA SER A 37 12.24 8.31 -14.36
C SER A 37 12.12 7.25 -15.46
N CYS A 38 11.11 6.37 -15.42
CA CYS A 38 10.91 5.32 -16.41
C CYS A 38 10.40 5.90 -17.73
N THR A 39 11.06 5.56 -18.84
CA THR A 39 10.66 5.97 -20.20
C THR A 39 9.50 5.15 -20.75
N GLN A 40 9.25 3.97 -20.17
CA GLN A 40 8.19 3.03 -20.53
C GLN A 40 7.62 2.43 -19.25
N LEU A 41 6.40 1.90 -19.33
CA LEU A 41 5.78 1.18 -18.24
C LEU A 41 6.69 -0.01 -17.83
N PRO A 42 7.19 -0.06 -16.58
CA PRO A 42 8.02 -1.18 -16.15
C PRO A 42 7.23 -2.48 -16.14
N SER A 43 7.85 -3.57 -16.59
CA SER A 43 7.28 -4.92 -16.45
C SER A 43 7.25 -5.32 -14.97
N PRO A 44 6.16 -5.93 -14.47
CA PRO A 44 6.11 -6.44 -13.11
C PRO A 44 6.99 -7.69 -12.95
N ASP A 45 7.58 -7.84 -11.77
CA ASP A 45 8.07 -9.13 -11.28
C ASP A 45 6.88 -9.93 -10.71
N ILE A 46 6.54 -11.03 -11.39
CA ILE A 46 5.35 -11.83 -11.06
C ILE A 46 5.73 -12.97 -10.12
N LYS A 47 5.13 -12.99 -8.93
CA LYS A 47 5.31 -14.07 -7.95
C LYS A 47 4.00 -14.83 -7.73
N VAL A 48 4.01 -16.12 -8.06
CA VAL A 48 2.86 -17.02 -7.92
C VAL A 48 3.00 -17.83 -6.65
N TYR A 49 2.00 -17.74 -5.79
CA TYR A 49 1.85 -18.57 -4.60
C TYR A 49 0.63 -19.48 -4.73
N GLN A 50 0.37 -20.25 -3.68
CA GLN A 50 -0.72 -21.22 -3.70
C GLN A 50 -2.08 -20.54 -3.93
N ASP A 51 -2.34 -19.40 -3.32
CA ASP A 51 -3.65 -18.73 -3.24
C ASP A 51 -3.63 -17.30 -3.79
N VAL A 52 -2.47 -16.80 -4.20
CA VAL A 52 -2.29 -15.39 -4.60
C VAL A 52 -1.22 -15.26 -5.68
N ILE A 53 -1.38 -14.27 -6.55
CA ILE A 53 -0.39 -13.85 -7.54
C ILE A 53 -0.06 -12.37 -7.32
N TYR A 54 1.21 -12.06 -7.10
CA TYR A 54 1.69 -10.69 -6.95
C TYR A 54 2.29 -10.17 -8.24
N TYR A 55 1.97 -8.94 -8.58
CA TYR A 55 2.63 -8.16 -9.63
C TYR A 55 3.39 -7.04 -8.95
N ASN A 56 4.71 -7.19 -8.84
CA ASN A 56 5.56 -6.26 -8.12
C ASN A 56 6.16 -5.25 -9.11
N TYR A 57 5.74 -3.99 -9.01
CA TYR A 57 6.27 -2.87 -9.79
C TYR A 57 7.24 -2.06 -8.92
N TYR A 58 8.44 -2.61 -8.68
CA TYR A 58 9.43 -1.99 -7.80
C TYR A 58 9.74 -0.52 -8.14
N PRO A 59 9.93 -0.13 -9.43
CA PRO A 59 10.18 1.28 -9.77
C PRO A 59 8.99 2.22 -9.49
N LEU A 60 7.77 1.68 -9.41
CA LEU A 60 6.56 2.45 -9.11
C LEU A 60 6.25 2.48 -7.61
N GLY A 61 7.01 1.76 -6.77
CA GLY A 61 6.69 1.63 -5.35
C GLY A 61 5.33 0.98 -5.10
N LEU A 62 4.96 -0.02 -5.91
CA LEU A 62 3.61 -0.57 -5.96
C LEU A 62 3.66 -2.11 -6.10
N SER A 63 2.82 -2.81 -5.35
CA SER A 63 2.51 -4.23 -5.60
C SER A 63 1.01 -4.42 -5.77
N LEU A 64 0.61 -5.25 -6.72
CA LEU A 64 -0.78 -5.63 -6.95
C LEU A 64 -0.98 -7.10 -6.58
N MET A 65 -1.99 -7.38 -5.76
CA MET A 65 -2.29 -8.72 -5.29
C MET A 65 -3.56 -9.25 -5.96
N PHE A 66 -3.42 -10.31 -6.74
CA PHE A 66 -4.52 -10.98 -7.43
C PHE A 66 -4.89 -12.29 -6.75
N VAL A 67 -6.20 -12.53 -6.63
CA VAL A 67 -6.77 -13.78 -6.09
C VAL A 67 -7.75 -14.39 -7.10
N ALA A 68 -8.16 -15.64 -6.87
CA ALA A 68 -9.17 -16.30 -7.69
C ALA A 68 -10.55 -15.61 -7.51
N GLN A 69 -11.19 -15.23 -8.60
CA GLN A 69 -12.51 -14.60 -8.57
C GLN A 69 -13.61 -15.54 -8.03
N ASP A 70 -13.48 -16.85 -8.28
CA ASP A 70 -14.41 -17.88 -7.83
C ASP A 70 -14.16 -18.35 -6.38
N GLY A 71 -13.15 -17.80 -5.70
CA GLY A 71 -12.74 -18.21 -4.36
C GLY A 71 -11.95 -19.53 -4.33
N SER A 72 -11.45 -20.01 -5.47
CA SER A 72 -10.54 -21.16 -5.52
C SER A 72 -9.31 -20.95 -4.64
N LYS A 73 -8.89 -22.01 -3.96
CA LYS A 73 -7.73 -22.03 -3.05
C LYS A 73 -6.41 -22.36 -3.76
N SER A 74 -6.42 -22.52 -5.08
CA SER A 74 -5.22 -22.86 -5.84
C SER A 74 -5.09 -22.06 -7.13
N LEU A 75 -3.99 -21.30 -7.24
CA LEU A 75 -3.60 -20.51 -8.40
C LEU A 75 -2.34 -21.02 -9.10
N LYS A 76 -1.73 -22.12 -8.65
CA LYS A 76 -0.44 -22.63 -9.17
C LYS A 76 -0.39 -22.86 -10.68
N ASN A 77 -1.54 -23.19 -11.29
CA ASN A 77 -1.66 -23.47 -12.72
C ASN A 77 -2.51 -22.43 -13.45
N VAL A 78 -2.89 -21.35 -12.78
CA VAL A 78 -3.66 -20.26 -13.40
C VAL A 78 -2.69 -19.33 -14.10
N ASP A 79 -2.96 -19.02 -15.37
CA ASP A 79 -2.23 -17.99 -16.10
C ASP A 79 -2.32 -16.67 -15.32
N PRO A 80 -1.20 -16.01 -14.95
CA PRO A 80 -1.23 -14.71 -14.30
C PRO A 80 -2.06 -13.66 -15.04
N GLN A 81 -2.24 -13.79 -16.36
CA GLN A 81 -3.03 -12.90 -17.20
C GLN A 81 -4.48 -13.36 -17.38
N SER A 82 -4.94 -14.34 -16.61
CA SER A 82 -6.28 -14.90 -16.69
C SER A 82 -7.36 -13.93 -16.21
N ASP A 83 -8.51 -13.92 -16.88
CA ASP A 83 -9.71 -13.21 -16.43
C ASP A 83 -10.41 -13.91 -15.25
N LEU A 84 -9.89 -15.07 -14.80
CA LEU A 84 -10.32 -15.73 -13.56
C LEU A 84 -9.72 -15.06 -12.30
N LEU A 85 -8.83 -14.09 -12.48
CA LEU A 85 -8.16 -13.37 -11.41
C LEU A 85 -8.80 -12.01 -11.19
N VAL A 86 -8.79 -11.59 -9.93
CA VAL A 86 -9.32 -10.30 -9.51
C VAL A 86 -8.34 -9.59 -8.58
N LEU A 87 -8.16 -8.29 -8.78
CA LEU A 87 -7.33 -7.44 -7.92
C LEU A 87 -7.99 -7.33 -6.54
N ASP A 88 -7.35 -7.90 -5.53
CA ASP A 88 -7.87 -7.96 -4.16
C ASP A 88 -7.27 -6.89 -3.25
N SER A 89 -5.96 -6.64 -3.40
CA SER A 89 -5.27 -5.58 -2.68
C SER A 89 -4.17 -4.91 -3.50
N ILE A 90 -3.81 -3.71 -3.06
CA ILE A 90 -2.76 -2.87 -3.60
C ILE A 90 -1.87 -2.44 -2.45
N ASP A 91 -0.59 -2.77 -2.52
CA ASP A 91 0.42 -2.28 -1.58
C ASP A 91 1.17 -1.10 -2.19
N ILE A 92 1.23 0.00 -1.45
CA ILE A 92 1.92 1.24 -1.81
C ILE A 92 3.09 1.42 -0.84
N TYR A 93 4.29 1.63 -1.38
CA TYR A 93 5.52 1.65 -0.61
C TYR A 93 6.07 3.09 -0.42
N ASN A 94 6.49 3.35 0.81
CA ASN A 94 7.22 4.55 1.24
C ASN A 94 8.49 4.10 1.99
N PRO A 95 9.46 3.50 1.28
CA PRO A 95 10.70 3.07 1.90
C PRO A 95 11.41 4.27 2.53
N GLU A 96 12.03 4.04 3.69
CA GLU A 96 13.05 4.97 4.16
C GLU A 96 14.16 4.97 3.11
N GLY A 97 14.54 6.16 2.61
CA GLY A 97 15.63 6.28 1.65
C GLY A 97 16.89 5.56 2.17
N PRO A 98 17.86 5.25 1.29
CA PRO A 98 18.97 4.34 1.60
C PRO A 98 19.57 4.64 2.98
N SER A 99 19.32 3.71 3.91
CA SER A 99 19.80 3.82 5.29
C SER A 99 21.32 3.94 5.27
N LYS A 100 21.86 5.00 5.88
CA LYS A 100 23.31 5.16 6.09
C LYS A 100 23.88 4.15 7.11
N SER A 101 23.05 3.28 7.66
CA SER A 101 23.43 2.31 8.69
C SER A 101 22.82 0.93 8.42
N ALA A 102 23.42 0.18 7.51
CA ALA A 102 23.38 -1.28 7.54
C ALA A 102 24.63 -1.84 6.85
N SER A 103 25.55 -2.35 7.64
CA SER A 103 26.74 -3.11 7.22
C SER A 103 26.40 -4.51 6.66
N SER A 104 25.15 -4.77 6.31
CA SER A 104 24.74 -5.98 5.61
C SER A 104 24.94 -5.76 4.11
N LYS A 105 25.91 -6.49 3.53
CA LYS A 105 26.08 -6.57 2.07
C LYS A 105 24.70 -6.77 1.42
N PRO A 106 24.30 -5.93 0.45
CA PRO A 106 23.09 -6.20 -0.32
C PRO A 106 23.28 -7.56 -0.99
N SER A 107 22.38 -8.52 -0.74
CA SER A 107 22.27 -9.67 -1.62
C SER A 107 21.92 -9.12 -3.00
N SER A 108 22.74 -9.43 -4.00
CA SER A 108 22.73 -8.81 -5.33
C SER A 108 21.45 -9.07 -6.17
N ASP A 109 20.38 -9.58 -5.56
CA ASP A 109 19.22 -10.16 -6.26
C ASP A 109 17.86 -9.73 -5.69
N SER A 110 17.81 -8.97 -4.59
CA SER A 110 16.54 -8.45 -4.08
C SER A 110 16.24 -7.08 -4.66
N GLN A 111 15.29 -7.00 -5.60
CA GLN A 111 14.77 -5.71 -6.04
C GLN A 111 14.08 -4.99 -4.87
N GLU A 112 14.43 -3.72 -4.66
CA GLU A 112 13.86 -2.87 -3.62
C GLU A 112 12.77 -1.97 -4.23
N TYR A 113 11.64 -1.83 -3.53
CA TYR A 113 10.61 -0.88 -3.91
C TYR A 113 11.13 0.55 -3.80
N GLN A 114 10.81 1.37 -4.79
CA GLN A 114 11.02 2.81 -4.74
C GLN A 114 9.87 3.52 -4.02
N LEU A 115 10.05 4.83 -3.79
CA LEU A 115 8.99 5.68 -3.28
C LEU A 115 7.86 5.77 -4.31
N TYR A 116 6.62 5.54 -3.88
CA TYR A 116 5.45 5.77 -4.71
C TYR A 116 5.44 7.21 -5.27
N PRO A 117 5.28 7.42 -6.58
CA PRO A 117 5.64 8.69 -7.21
C PRO A 117 4.58 9.78 -7.07
N THR A 118 3.41 9.47 -6.51
CA THR A 118 2.26 10.38 -6.53
C THR A 118 1.78 10.71 -5.12
N PHE A 119 2.20 11.86 -4.61
CA PHE A 119 1.73 12.44 -3.36
C PHE A 119 1.20 13.86 -3.55
N PRO A 120 0.21 14.30 -2.75
CA PRO A 120 -0.52 13.52 -1.75
C PRO A 120 -1.41 12.42 -2.38
N LEU A 121 -1.53 11.29 -1.68
CA LEU A 121 -2.50 10.25 -2.00
C LEU A 121 -3.80 10.56 -1.27
N ILE A 122 -4.86 10.82 -2.03
CA ILE A 122 -6.17 11.19 -1.48
C ILE A 122 -7.08 9.97 -1.54
N LEU A 123 -7.60 9.55 -0.39
CA LEU A 123 -8.45 8.38 -0.23
C LEU A 123 -9.83 8.81 0.27
N SER A 124 -10.89 8.38 -0.41
CA SER A 124 -12.28 8.60 0.06
C SER A 124 -12.59 7.74 1.29
N LEU A 125 -13.16 8.32 2.33
CA LEU A 125 -13.51 7.60 3.56
C LEU A 125 -15.00 7.32 3.60
N LEU A 126 -15.39 6.18 4.18
CA LEU A 126 -16.81 5.94 4.40
C LEU A 126 -17.32 6.83 5.54
N PRO A 127 -18.57 7.33 5.48
CA PRO A 127 -19.17 8.15 6.52
C PRO A 127 -19.04 7.51 7.90
N SER A 128 -18.82 8.29 8.95
CA SER A 128 -18.72 7.76 10.33
C SER A 128 -19.93 6.87 10.69
N LYS A 129 -19.70 5.77 11.42
CA LYS A 129 -20.81 4.96 11.98
C LYS A 129 -21.59 5.74 13.03
N GLU A 130 -20.93 6.68 13.69
CA GLU A 130 -21.49 7.47 14.78
C GLU A 130 -21.83 8.88 14.28
N ALA A 131 -23.11 9.21 14.27
CA ALA A 131 -23.58 10.55 13.91
C ALA A 131 -23.01 11.66 14.81
N SER A 132 -22.55 11.32 16.02
CA SER A 132 -21.96 12.23 17.00
C SER A 132 -20.47 12.52 16.81
N SER A 133 -19.76 11.77 15.95
CA SER A 133 -18.34 11.98 15.70
C SER A 133 -18.11 12.26 14.22
N PRO A 134 -18.12 13.55 13.80
CA PRO A 134 -17.85 13.91 12.41
C PRO A 134 -16.43 13.47 12.04
N ARG A 135 -16.33 12.62 11.03
CA ARG A 135 -15.09 12.19 10.40
C ARG A 135 -14.98 12.87 9.03
N ALA A 136 -13.76 13.18 8.60
CA ALA A 136 -13.54 13.70 7.26
C ALA A 136 -13.97 12.68 6.19
N ASP A 137 -14.51 13.17 5.06
CA ASP A 137 -14.88 12.34 3.92
C ASP A 137 -13.66 11.89 3.10
N THR A 138 -12.49 12.48 3.36
CA THR A 138 -11.24 12.13 2.70
C THR A 138 -10.08 12.06 3.67
N PHE A 139 -9.08 11.26 3.30
CA PHE A 139 -7.81 11.12 3.98
C PHE A 139 -6.68 11.44 2.99
N SER A 140 -5.84 12.40 3.34
CA SER A 140 -4.66 12.80 2.56
C SER A 140 -3.41 12.24 3.20
N LEU A 141 -2.76 11.30 2.51
CA LEU A 141 -1.50 10.69 2.94
C LEU A 141 -0.33 11.28 2.14
N THR A 142 0.70 11.78 2.82
CA THR A 142 1.94 12.24 2.20
C THR A 142 3.08 11.28 2.50
N ALA A 143 4.17 11.32 1.73
CA ALA A 143 5.38 10.54 2.05
C ALA A 143 5.99 10.88 3.43
N ALA A 144 5.68 12.04 3.99
CA ALA A 144 6.16 12.48 5.30
C ALA A 144 5.25 12.08 6.45
N SER A 145 4.06 11.52 6.16
CA SER A 145 3.06 11.33 7.19
C SER A 145 3.46 10.34 8.27
N THR A 146 2.99 10.59 9.49
CA THR A 146 3.34 9.81 10.70
C THR A 146 2.14 9.05 11.26
N GLY A 147 2.39 8.08 12.15
CA GLY A 147 1.33 7.36 12.84
C GLY A 147 0.32 8.26 13.54
N LYS A 148 0.77 9.35 14.15
CA LYS A 148 -0.10 10.35 14.78
C LYS A 148 -1.08 10.98 13.78
N GLU A 149 -0.59 11.36 12.60
CA GLU A 149 -1.42 11.98 11.56
C GLU A 149 -2.41 10.98 10.97
N VAL A 150 -1.97 9.75 10.70
CA VAL A 150 -2.85 8.68 10.20
C VAL A 150 -3.99 8.40 11.19
N ILE A 151 -3.67 8.22 12.47
CA ILE A 151 -4.67 7.95 13.52
C ILE A 151 -5.58 9.16 13.72
N SER A 152 -5.05 10.38 13.69
CA SER A 152 -5.87 11.60 13.81
C SER A 152 -6.87 11.75 12.67
N ALA A 153 -6.57 11.23 11.47
CA ALA A 153 -7.45 11.31 10.31
C ALA A 153 -8.45 10.14 10.24
N LEU A 154 -8.01 8.93 10.57
CA LEU A 154 -8.81 7.70 10.42
C LEU A 154 -9.56 7.29 11.68
N GLY A 155 -9.16 7.80 12.85
CA GLY A 155 -9.69 7.39 14.15
C GLY A 155 -9.05 6.09 14.67
N GLU A 156 -9.72 5.44 15.62
CA GLU A 156 -9.24 4.18 16.21
C GLU A 156 -9.29 3.04 15.18
N PRO A 157 -8.23 2.25 15.01
CA PRO A 157 -8.22 1.11 14.09
C PRO A 157 -9.01 -0.08 14.65
N ASP A 158 -9.62 -0.86 13.77
CA ASP A 158 -10.33 -2.09 14.11
C ASP A 158 -9.36 -3.19 14.59
N ARG A 159 -8.18 -3.25 13.96
CA ARG A 159 -7.14 -4.25 14.24
C ARG A 159 -5.78 -3.61 14.28
N LYS A 160 -4.90 -4.18 15.08
CA LYS A 160 -3.52 -3.73 15.22
C LYS A 160 -2.62 -4.90 15.60
N GLY A 161 -1.35 -4.85 15.22
CA GLY A 161 -0.41 -5.92 15.52
C GLY A 161 1.04 -5.55 15.26
N GLY A 162 1.95 -6.47 15.57
CA GLY A 162 3.40 -6.28 15.43
C GLY A 162 4.06 -5.57 16.61
N GLY A 163 5.30 -5.12 16.41
CA GLY A 163 6.15 -4.52 17.44
C GLY A 163 6.76 -5.50 18.44
N ALA A 164 6.23 -6.72 18.55
CA ALA A 164 6.75 -7.76 19.42
C ALA A 164 7.98 -8.48 18.81
N GLY A 165 9.03 -8.67 19.61
CA GLY A 165 10.25 -9.38 19.23
C GLY A 165 11.53 -8.55 19.45
N PRO A 166 12.71 -9.18 19.44
CA PRO A 166 13.99 -8.46 19.54
C PRO A 166 14.15 -7.48 18.38
N SER A 167 14.90 -6.39 18.57
CA SER A 167 15.09 -5.34 17.55
C SER A 167 15.69 -5.85 16.22
N SER A 168 16.27 -7.05 16.21
CA SER A 168 16.83 -7.74 15.05
C SER A 168 15.82 -8.60 14.26
N GLY A 169 14.57 -8.73 14.71
CA GLY A 169 13.57 -9.59 14.05
C GLY A 169 12.10 -9.28 14.38
N SER A 170 11.82 -8.17 15.07
CA SER A 170 10.44 -7.72 15.27
C SER A 170 9.87 -7.21 13.97
N ILE A 171 8.66 -7.68 13.65
CA ILE A 171 7.83 -7.06 12.63
C ILE A 171 7.45 -5.66 13.11
N ASN A 172 7.36 -4.73 12.17
CA ASN A 172 6.88 -3.39 12.44
C ASN A 172 5.44 -3.41 12.99
N ILE A 173 5.06 -2.39 13.74
CA ILE A 173 3.66 -2.18 14.11
C ILE A 173 2.81 -1.83 12.87
N TRP A 174 1.58 -2.30 12.87
CA TRP A 174 0.61 -2.02 11.82
C TRP A 174 -0.80 -1.83 12.41
N THR A 175 -1.62 -1.05 11.71
CA THR A 175 -3.01 -0.74 12.07
C THR A 175 -3.92 -0.89 10.86
N GLU A 176 -5.13 -1.39 11.06
CA GLU A 176 -6.12 -1.65 9.99
C GLU A 176 -7.47 -1.02 10.34
N TRP A 177 -8.08 -0.35 9.35
CA TRP A 177 -9.45 0.14 9.32
C TRP A 177 -10.23 -0.67 8.28
N THR A 178 -10.79 -1.80 8.72
CA THR A 178 -11.38 -2.83 7.87
C THR A 178 -12.51 -2.27 7.00
N ARG A 179 -13.31 -1.35 7.56
CA ARG A 179 -14.42 -0.74 6.82
C ARG A 179 -13.97 0.17 5.69
N ASP A 180 -12.85 0.87 5.85
CA ASP A 180 -12.31 1.74 4.80
C ASP A 180 -11.41 0.98 3.82
N GLY A 181 -11.09 -0.29 4.11
CA GLY A 181 -10.19 -1.10 3.29
C GLY A 181 -8.75 -0.58 3.35
N ILE A 182 -8.31 -0.11 4.52
CA ILE A 182 -7.00 0.53 4.73
C ILE A 182 -6.23 -0.24 5.80
N MET A 183 -4.99 -0.63 5.52
CA MET A 183 -4.01 -1.04 6.53
C MET A 183 -2.72 -0.24 6.33
N VAL A 184 -2.09 0.18 7.44
CA VAL A 184 -0.85 0.94 7.42
C VAL A 184 0.18 0.23 8.30
N GLU A 185 1.33 -0.11 7.71
CA GLU A 185 2.54 -0.52 8.44
C GLU A 185 3.44 0.70 8.63
N PHE A 186 3.98 0.88 9.85
CA PHE A 186 4.91 1.95 10.17
C PHE A 186 6.37 1.49 10.07
N GLY A 187 7.28 2.38 9.69
CA GLY A 187 8.69 2.08 9.46
C GLY A 187 9.61 2.57 10.56
N GLY A 188 10.90 2.27 10.38
CA GLY A 188 11.98 2.82 11.19
C GLY A 188 12.16 2.14 12.54
N SER A 189 13.13 2.65 13.31
CA SER A 189 13.40 2.16 14.67
C SER A 189 12.24 2.39 15.63
N ASP A 190 11.36 3.35 15.35
CA ASP A 190 10.23 3.72 16.20
C ASP A 190 9.01 2.81 16.05
N ALA A 191 8.95 2.04 14.96
CA ALA A 191 7.86 1.08 14.74
C ALA A 191 8.17 -0.35 15.22
N ARG A 192 9.33 -0.61 15.86
CA ARG A 192 9.77 -1.96 16.23
C ARG A 192 10.47 -2.04 17.59
N GLY A 193 10.52 -3.25 18.14
CA GLY A 193 11.14 -3.55 19.43
C GLY A 193 10.34 -3.05 20.64
N PRO A 194 10.96 -3.02 21.84
CA PRO A 194 10.31 -2.54 23.04
C PRO A 194 9.72 -1.14 22.83
N GLN A 195 8.52 -0.94 23.38
CA GLN A 195 7.79 0.33 23.35
C GLN A 195 7.45 0.85 21.94
N ALA A 196 7.35 -0.04 20.94
CA ALA A 196 7.00 0.35 19.57
C ALA A 196 5.62 1.05 19.51
N TRP A 197 4.67 0.66 20.35
CA TRP A 197 3.33 1.26 20.36
C TRP A 197 3.32 2.69 20.94
N GLU A 198 4.22 2.97 21.88
CA GLU A 198 4.38 4.27 22.52
C GLU A 198 5.14 5.24 21.61
N ARG A 199 6.12 4.74 20.85
CA ARG A 199 6.95 5.53 19.92
C ARG A 199 6.35 5.65 18.52
N GLY A 200 5.54 4.67 18.12
CA GLY A 200 4.98 4.53 16.78
C GLY A 200 4.16 5.71 16.27
N LYS A 201 3.66 6.56 17.17
CA LYS A 201 3.00 7.82 16.80
C LYS A 201 3.90 8.74 15.97
N GLU A 202 5.21 8.72 16.20
CA GLU A 202 6.18 9.53 15.43
C GLU A 202 6.76 8.76 14.24
N ALA A 203 6.51 7.46 14.16
CA ALA A 203 7.02 6.63 13.07
C ALA A 203 6.33 7.02 11.75
N LYS A 204 7.13 7.15 10.69
CA LYS A 204 6.61 7.33 9.34
C LYS A 204 5.93 6.05 8.86
N TRP A 205 4.88 6.14 8.06
CA TRP A 205 4.34 4.96 7.40
C TRP A 205 5.34 4.44 6.36
N LYS A 206 5.37 3.12 6.18
CA LYS A 206 6.25 2.40 5.27
C LYS A 206 5.49 1.68 4.17
N VAL A 207 4.36 1.06 4.51
CA VAL A 207 3.48 0.38 3.56
C VAL A 207 2.04 0.78 3.86
N LEU A 208 1.32 1.16 2.81
CA LEU A 208 -0.12 1.31 2.81
C LEU A 208 -0.72 0.18 1.97
N THR A 209 -1.54 -0.66 2.59
CA THR A 209 -2.31 -1.69 1.88
C THR A 209 -3.75 -1.21 1.73
N LEU A 210 -4.22 -1.16 0.49
CA LEU A 210 -5.60 -0.88 0.13
C LEU A 210 -6.25 -2.20 -0.29
N PHE A 211 -7.37 -2.57 0.32
CA PHE A 211 -8.01 -3.86 0.06
C PHE A 211 -9.53 -3.75 -0.04
N ARG A 212 -10.16 -4.76 -0.64
CA ARG A 212 -11.62 -4.82 -0.74
C ARG A 212 -12.23 -4.92 0.65
N SER A 213 -12.89 -3.86 1.10
CA SER A 213 -13.69 -3.95 2.32
C SER A 213 -14.80 -4.98 2.11
N LYS A 214 -14.87 -5.95 3.02
CA LYS A 214 -16.04 -6.83 3.11
C LYS A 214 -17.08 -6.02 3.88
N GLY A 215 -18.05 -5.46 3.14
CA GLY A 215 -19.19 -4.75 3.71
C GLY A 215 -19.98 -5.60 4.70
#